data_AF-A0A699XLC4-F1
#
_entry.id   AF-A0A699XLC4-F1
#
_cell.length_a   1.000
_cell.length_b   1.000
_cell.length_c   1.000
_cell.angle_alpha   90.00
_cell.angle_beta   90.00
_cell.angle_gamma   90.00
#
_symmetry.space_group_name_H-M   'P 1'
#
loop_
_entity.id
_entity.type
_entity.pdbx_description
1 polymer ?
#
loop_
_entity_poly.entity_id
_entity_poly.type
_entity_poly.pdbx_seq_one_letter_code
_entity_poly.pdbx_strand_id
1 'polypeptide(L)'
;GKELELFAFSEKVGAGLPLWLPKGTILRERLEQFLRKAQVKAGYQPVVTPHIGSKELYVTSGHYEKYGADSFQPISTPNPGETF
;
A
#
# COMPACT_ATOMS: atom_id res chain seq x y z
N GLY A 1 6.03 1.96 -20.46
CA GLY A 1 6.57 1.50 -19.17
C GLY A 1 7.64 0.45 -19.37
N LYS A 2 7.25 -0.73 -19.88
CA LYS A 2 8.15 -1.86 -20.16
C LYS A 2 9.31 -1.50 -21.10
N GLU A 3 9.02 -0.84 -22.23
CA GLU A 3 10.04 -0.40 -23.20
C GLU A 3 11.05 0.60 -22.63
N LEU A 4 10.64 1.38 -21.64
CA LEU A 4 11.48 2.38 -20.96
C LEU A 4 12.11 1.83 -19.67
N GLU A 5 11.91 0.54 -19.38
CA GLU A 5 12.41 -0.13 -18.17
C GLU A 5 12.00 0.60 -16.88
N LEU A 6 10.75 1.07 -16.82
CA LEU A 6 10.22 1.73 -15.62
C LEU A 6 9.68 0.72 -14.60
N PHE A 7 9.08 -0.36 -15.09
CA PHE A 7 8.55 -1.44 -14.26
C PHE A 7 8.54 -2.76 -15.02
N ALA A 8 8.48 -3.86 -14.27
CA ALA A 8 8.30 -5.21 -14.78
C ALA A 8 7.22 -5.95 -14.00
N PHE A 9 6.67 -7.01 -14.61
CA PHE A 9 5.80 -7.97 -13.94
C PHE A 9 6.48 -9.34 -13.93
N SER A 10 6.24 -10.12 -12.87
CA SER A 10 6.78 -11.46 -12.72
C SER A 10 5.68 -12.36 -12.17
N GLU A 11 5.41 -13.47 -12.85
CA GLU A 11 4.43 -14.48 -12.37
C GLU A 11 4.82 -15.05 -11.01
N LYS A 12 6.13 -15.15 -10.72
CA LYS A 12 6.63 -15.60 -9.41
C LYS A 12 6.31 -14.63 -8.28
N VAL A 13 6.13 -13.34 -8.60
CA VAL A 13 5.78 -12.31 -7.62
C VAL A 13 4.25 -12.24 -7.47
N GLY A 14 3.51 -12.32 -8.57
CA GLY A 14 2.06 -12.37 -8.58
C GLY A 14 1.44 -11.39 -9.57
N ALA A 15 0.21 -11.70 -10.01
CA ALA A 15 -0.54 -10.83 -10.91
C ALA A 15 -0.92 -9.52 -10.22
N GLY A 16 -0.80 -8.40 -10.94
CA GLY A 16 -1.12 -7.07 -10.41
C GLY A 16 -0.07 -6.47 -9.46
N LEU A 17 1.07 -7.14 -9.25
CA LEU A 17 2.16 -6.67 -8.38
C LEU A 17 3.36 -6.19 -9.21
N PRO A 18 3.39 -4.91 -9.65
CA PRO A 18 4.49 -4.39 -10.45
C PRO A 18 5.77 -4.24 -9.63
N LEU A 19 6.89 -4.67 -10.20
CA LEU A 19 8.23 -4.40 -9.71
C LEU A 19 8.72 -3.08 -10.33
N TRP A 20 8.99 -2.09 -9.49
CA TRP A 20 9.56 -0.82 -9.93
C TRP A 20 11.05 -1.00 -10.22
N LEU A 21 11.43 -0.78 -11.47
CA LEU A 21 12.83 -0.83 -11.91
C LEU A 21 13.51 0.52 -11.62
N PRO A 22 14.85 0.60 -11.60
CA PRO A 22 15.56 1.80 -11.13
C PRO A 22 15.08 3.12 -11.74
N LYS A 23 14.84 3.17 -13.06
CA LYS A 23 14.33 4.36 -13.75
C LYS A 23 12.92 4.76 -13.28
N GLY A 24 12.06 3.76 -13.07
CA GLY A 24 10.70 4.00 -12.56
C GLY A 24 10.68 4.42 -11.10
N THR A 25 11.55 3.83 -10.27
CA THR A 25 11.70 4.21 -8.85
C THR A 25 12.13 5.67 -8.73
N ILE A 26 13.13 6.11 -9.48
CA ILE A 26 13.58 7.52 -9.48
C ILE A 26 12.45 8.47 -9.91
N LEU A 27 11.69 8.10 -10.95
CA LEU A 27 10.56 8.89 -11.42
C LEU A 27 9.47 8.99 -10.33
N ARG A 28 9.14 7.87 -9.70
CA ARG A 28 8.16 7.81 -8.61
C ARG A 28 8.60 8.66 -7.42
N GLU A 29 9.84 8.54 -6.97
CA GLU A 29 10.39 9.34 -5.86
C GLU A 29 10.32 10.85 -6.16
N ARG A 30 10.60 11.25 -7.41
CA ARG A 30 10.50 12.67 -7.81
C ARG A 30 9.07 13.20 -7.66
N LEU A 31 8.07 12.41 -8.02
CA LEU A 31 6.65 12.77 -7.87
C LEU A 31 6.24 12.82 -6.40
N GLU A 32 6.66 11.83 -5.59
CA GLU A 32 6.39 11.80 -4.15
C GLU A 32 7.02 13.00 -3.44
N GLN A 33 8.26 13.36 -3.77
CA GLN A 33 8.93 14.55 -3.22
C GLN A 33 8.24 15.85 -3.63
N PHE A 34 7.76 15.96 -4.87
CA PHE A 34 7.00 17.11 -5.34
C PHE A 34 5.72 17.29 -4.51
N LEU A 35 4.92 16.23 -4.34
CA LEU A 35 3.69 16.26 -3.54
C LEU A 35 3.99 16.58 -2.08
N ARG A 36 5.00 15.94 -1.48
CA ARG A 36 5.38 16.16 -0.08
C ARG A 36 5.75 17.62 0.19
N LYS A 37 6.50 18.26 -0.71
CA LYS A 37 6.84 19.69 -0.60
C LYS A 37 5.58 20.57 -0.61
N ALA A 38 4.61 20.26 -1.48
CA ALA A 38 3.35 20.98 -1.53
C ALA A 38 2.52 20.82 -0.25
N GLN A 39 2.42 19.59 0.26
CA GLN A 39 1.71 19.27 1.51
C GLN A 39 2.31 20.00 2.71
N VAL A 40 3.64 19.98 2.87
CA VAL A 40 4.33 20.69 3.95
C VAL A 40 4.09 22.20 3.85
N LYS A 41 4.17 22.78 2.64
CA LYS A 41 3.88 24.20 2.42
C LYS A 41 2.43 24.57 2.80
N ALA A 42 1.50 23.64 2.62
CA ALA A 42 0.09 23.81 2.99
C ALA A 42 -0.20 23.50 4.48
N GLY A 43 0.82 23.18 5.29
CA GLY A 43 0.68 22.95 6.73
C GLY A 43 0.31 21.51 7.13
N TYR A 44 0.33 20.55 6.21
CA TYR A 44 0.12 19.14 6.53
C TYR A 44 1.30 18.58 7.32
N GLN A 45 1.01 17.74 8.31
CA GLN A 45 2.01 17.03 9.11
C GLN A 45 2.10 15.57 8.64
N PRO A 46 3.27 15.12 8.15
CA PRO A 46 3.43 13.75 7.70
C PRO A 46 3.46 12.78 8.88
N VAL A 47 2.74 11.66 8.73
CA VAL A 47 2.77 10.52 9.67
C VAL A 47 3.11 9.24 8.92
N VAL A 48 3.48 8.19 9.65
CA VAL A 48 3.74 6.85 9.12
C VAL A 48 2.88 5.87 9.90
N THR A 49 2.09 5.05 9.20
CA THR A 49 1.19 4.05 9.79
C THR A 49 1.52 2.66 9.26
N PRO A 50 1.24 1.60 10.03
CA PRO A 50 1.33 0.22 9.55
C PRO A 50 0.46 -0.03 8.30
N HIS A 51 0.84 -1.03 7.48
CA HIS A 51 0.08 -1.46 6.30
C HIS A 51 -1.08 -2.41 6.62
N ILE A 52 -1.05 -3.02 7.81
CA ILE A 52 -2.09 -3.90 8.33
C ILE A 52 -2.53 -3.38 9.70
N GLY A 53 -3.78 -3.63 10.06
CA GLY A 53 -4.37 -3.27 11.35
C GLY A 53 -5.24 -4.42 11.84
N SER A 54 -5.71 -4.37 13.09
CA SER A 54 -6.62 -5.39 13.59
C SER A 54 -7.96 -5.35 12.86
N LYS A 55 -8.65 -6.50 12.80
CA LYS A 55 -10.03 -6.59 12.27
C LYS A 55 -10.96 -5.51 12.84
N GLU A 56 -10.85 -5.21 14.12
CA GLU A 56 -11.68 -4.23 14.83
C GLU A 56 -11.57 -2.82 14.22
N LEU A 57 -10.40 -2.42 13.71
CA LEU A 57 -10.21 -1.13 13.02
C LEU A 57 -11.09 -1.04 11.76
N TYR A 58 -11.14 -2.11 10.97
CA TYR A 58 -11.92 -2.16 9.74
C TYR A 58 -13.43 -2.27 10.01
N VAL A 59 -13.82 -2.94 11.10
CA VAL A 59 -15.22 -2.95 11.57
C VAL A 59 -15.64 -1.55 12.01
N THR A 60 -14.82 -0.90 12.84
CA THR A 60 -15.10 0.43 13.39
C THR A 60 -15.25 1.48 12.29
N SER A 61 -14.40 1.43 11.26
CA SER A 61 -14.46 2.35 10.12
C SER A 61 -15.55 2.00 9.09
N GLY A 62 -16.26 0.87 9.25
CA GLY A 62 -17.28 0.37 8.32
C GLY A 62 -16.72 -0.27 7.03
N HIS A 63 -15.39 -0.33 6.86
CA HIS A 63 -14.78 -0.94 5.67
C HIS A 63 -14.99 -2.45 5.61
N TYR A 64 -15.07 -3.11 6.76
CA TYR A 64 -15.24 -4.57 6.82
C TYR A 64 -16.59 -5.00 6.23
N GLU A 65 -17.67 -4.28 6.50
CA GLU A 65 -18.99 -4.60 5.94
C GLU A 65 -19.07 -4.30 4.44
N LYS A 66 -18.49 -3.17 4.01
CA LYS A 66 -18.61 -2.67 2.64
C LYS A 66 -17.65 -3.32 1.64
N TYR A 67 -16.46 -3.70 2.08
CA TYR A 67 -15.37 -4.19 1.22
C TYR A 67 -14.77 -5.51 1.72
N GLY A 68 -15.24 -6.07 2.84
CA GLY A 68 -14.62 -7.25 3.47
C GLY A 68 -14.62 -8.50 2.60
N ALA A 69 -15.67 -8.71 1.80
CA ALA A 69 -15.76 -9.86 0.90
C ALA A 69 -14.60 -9.91 -0.11
N ASP A 70 -14.21 -8.75 -0.64
CA ASP A 70 -13.25 -8.66 -1.75
C ASP A 70 -11.85 -8.20 -1.31
N SER A 71 -11.72 -7.50 -0.18
CA SER A 71 -10.49 -6.76 0.18
C SER A 71 -9.89 -7.09 1.54
N PHE A 72 -10.59 -7.78 2.45
CA PHE A 72 -10.10 -8.02 3.82
C PHE A 72 -10.29 -9.48 4.24
N GLN A 73 -9.40 -10.35 3.75
CA GLN A 73 -9.25 -11.71 4.27
C GLN A 73 -8.37 -11.67 5.53
N PRO A 74 -8.86 -12.12 6.70
CA PRO A 74 -8.06 -12.11 7.92
C PRO A 74 -6.81 -12.97 7.77
N ILE A 75 -5.69 -12.46 8.27
CA ILE A 75 -4.45 -13.21 8.40
C ILE A 75 -4.42 -13.83 9.79
N SER A 76 -4.51 -15.15 9.85
CA SER A 76 -4.31 -15.90 11.10
C SER A 76 -2.82 -15.92 11.46
N THR A 77 -2.50 -15.56 12.70
CA THR A 77 -1.13 -15.70 13.20
C THR A 77 -0.93 -17.06 13.86
N PRO A 78 0.31 -17.43 14.22
CA PRO A 78 0.57 -18.61 15.04
C PRO A 78 -0.02 -18.54 16.45
N ASN A 79 -0.43 -17.35 16.93
CA ASN A 79 -1.03 -17.18 18.24
C ASN A 79 -2.53 -17.53 18.20
N PRO A 80 -3.03 -18.46 19.04
CA PRO A 80 -4.43 -18.84 19.04
C PRO A 80 -5.36 -17.66 19.31
N GLY A 81 -6.26 -17.36 18.36
CA GLY A 81 -7.26 -16.31 18.47
C GLY A 81 -6.83 -14.92 17.99
N GLU A 82 -5.57 -14.75 17.56
CA GLU A 82 -5.10 -13.49 16.99
C GLU A 82 -5.31 -13.46 15.47
N THR A 83 -5.94 -12.38 14.99
CA THR A 83 -6.17 -12.14 13.55
C THR A 83 -5.91 -10.68 13.21
N PHE A 84 -5.25 -10.45 12.08
CA PHE A 84 -5.07 -9.13 11.46
C PHE A 84 -5.99 -9.00 10.26
#